data_AF-A0A1F7RAG0-F1
#
_entry.id   AF-A0A1F7RAG0-F1
#
_cell.length_a   1.000
_cell.length_b   1.000
_cell.length_c   1.000
_cell.angle_alpha   90.00
_cell.angle_beta   90.00
_cell.angle_gamma   90.00
#
_symmetry.space_group_name_H-M   'P 1'
#
loop_
_entity.id
_entity.type
_entity.pdbx_description
1 polymer ?
#
loop_
_entity_poly.entity_id
_entity_poly.type
_entity_poly.pdbx_seq_one_letter_code
_entity_poly.pdbx_strand_id
1 'polypeptide(L)'
;MGQALYRKYRSHSLDEVVGQDHIVETLKQALSSGRLSHAYLFSGPKGVGKTSVARILAHEVNQLPYKDETIHLDIVEIDGASNRRIDEIRDLRERVNIAPTSAKYKVYIIDEVHMLTKEAFNALLKTLEEPPAHCLFILATTEAHKLPETIISRTQRFNFKPISKSSLTSHLGKIAKKEKIDIKPEALDLLAEHGEGSFRDGISLLDQLAGLQKLISTEDVQSLLGLPPEQLVGEIINDLRTAGSKSLIDRLEQAREQAINPAALAASIGKHLRQDLASGSAQPWHSRLLRNLLEVAPSSNPYDVLEISLLETTNRPGQPAANSDIQQDSAGQTNEPPAKKPEARESSRPAIDKNSLPQKFDLANWPSVIDLVKDKAASLYTALRLAAPDLSGNRLTLRFQFPLHQKKINSPSAKNLVGSIIEDAFGVRLVIEAVVDKSAPRHPVKAVSPSENGQGDELQSISNIFGAAEVLES
;
A
#
# COMPACT_ATOMS: atom_id res chain seq x y z
N MET A 1 2.80 -32.85 -6.60
CA MET A 1 2.70 -31.81 -5.56
C MET A 1 1.38 -31.98 -4.84
N GLY A 2 1.35 -31.93 -3.51
CA GLY A 2 0.10 -32.00 -2.74
C GLY A 2 -0.79 -30.80 -3.05
N GLN A 3 -2.11 -30.98 -2.97
CA GLN A 3 -3.08 -29.90 -3.09
C GLN A 3 -2.97 -28.98 -1.86
N ALA A 4 -2.86 -27.67 -2.08
CA ALA A 4 -2.80 -26.68 -0.99
C ALA A 4 -3.99 -26.81 -0.03
N LEU A 5 -3.75 -26.67 1.28
CA LEU A 5 -4.74 -26.96 2.31
C LEU A 5 -6.01 -26.11 2.17
N TYR A 6 -5.88 -24.84 1.78
CA TYR A 6 -7.03 -23.94 1.63
C TYR A 6 -7.98 -24.37 0.50
N ARG A 7 -7.51 -25.19 -0.46
CA ARG A 7 -8.36 -25.81 -1.48
C ARG A 7 -8.95 -27.12 -0.97
N LYS A 8 -8.14 -27.95 -0.31
CA LYS A 8 -8.55 -29.25 0.25
C LYS A 8 -9.67 -29.11 1.30
N TYR A 9 -9.63 -28.05 2.10
CA TYR A 9 -10.59 -27.76 3.18
C TYR A 9 -11.61 -26.69 2.82
N ARG A 10 -11.84 -26.44 1.53
CA ARG A 10 -12.94 -25.59 1.08
C ARG A 10 -14.27 -26.26 1.45
N SER A 11 -15.22 -25.49 1.99
CA SER A 11 -16.56 -25.99 2.30
C SER A 11 -17.31 -26.47 1.04
N HIS A 12 -17.99 -27.61 1.13
CA HIS A 12 -18.81 -28.18 0.06
C HIS A 12 -20.33 -28.12 0.33
N SER A 13 -20.75 -27.64 1.50
CA SER A 13 -22.15 -27.46 1.86
C SER A 13 -22.34 -26.23 2.73
N LEU A 14 -23.57 -25.70 2.78
CA LEU A 14 -23.89 -24.56 3.65
C LEU A 14 -23.68 -24.89 5.15
N ASP A 15 -23.73 -26.16 5.55
CA ASP A 15 -23.45 -26.62 6.92
C ASP A 15 -21.97 -26.54 7.32
N GLU A 16 -21.07 -26.56 6.33
CA GLU A 16 -19.63 -26.50 6.56
C GLU A 16 -19.07 -25.08 6.59
N VAL A 17 -19.89 -24.08 6.28
CA VAL A 17 -19.50 -22.67 6.29
C VAL A 17 -19.40 -22.18 7.72
N VAL A 18 -18.25 -21.63 8.10
CA VAL A 18 -17.98 -21.18 9.47
C VAL A 18 -18.03 -19.65 9.57
N GLY A 19 -18.69 -19.13 10.59
CA GLY A 19 -18.63 -17.71 10.95
C GLY A 19 -19.48 -16.77 10.09
N GLN A 20 -20.41 -17.31 9.29
CA GLN A 20 -21.34 -16.54 8.44
C GLN A 20 -22.79 -17.00 8.65
N ASP A 21 -23.16 -17.31 9.90
CA ASP A 21 -24.42 -17.97 10.24
C ASP A 21 -25.64 -17.20 9.71
N HIS A 22 -25.64 -15.87 9.81
CA HIS A 22 -26.71 -15.01 9.30
C HIS A 22 -26.96 -15.15 7.79
N ILE A 23 -25.89 -15.39 7.01
CA ILE A 23 -25.97 -15.61 5.56
C ILE A 23 -26.47 -17.02 5.27
N VAL A 24 -25.85 -18.00 5.95
CA VAL A 24 -26.13 -19.42 5.78
C VAL A 24 -27.60 -19.73 6.07
N GLU A 25 -28.12 -19.26 7.20
CA GLU A 25 -29.53 -19.47 7.59
C GLU A 25 -30.50 -18.87 6.57
N THR A 26 -30.24 -17.64 6.12
CA THR A 26 -31.08 -16.96 5.13
C THR A 26 -31.08 -17.71 3.79
N LEU A 27 -29.92 -18.17 3.33
CA LEU A 27 -29.81 -18.94 2.07
C LEU A 27 -30.51 -20.30 2.19
N LYS A 28 -30.35 -21.01 3.32
CA LYS A 28 -31.07 -22.28 3.57
C LYS A 28 -32.58 -22.08 3.55
N GLN A 29 -33.08 -20.99 4.13
CA GLN A 29 -34.50 -20.68 4.10
C GLN A 29 -35.00 -20.32 2.69
N ALA A 30 -34.21 -19.58 1.92
CA ALA A 30 -34.55 -19.25 0.53
C ALA A 30 -34.61 -20.52 -0.35
N LEU A 31 -33.67 -21.45 -0.16
CA LEU A 31 -33.64 -22.73 -0.87
C LEU A 31 -34.82 -23.62 -0.48
N SER A 32 -35.12 -23.78 0.80
CA SER A 32 -36.22 -24.64 1.27
C SER A 32 -37.60 -24.10 0.90
N SER A 33 -37.77 -22.77 0.90
CA SER A 33 -39.03 -22.12 0.49
C SER A 33 -39.18 -21.95 -1.03
N GLY A 34 -38.12 -22.21 -1.81
CA GLY A 34 -38.09 -21.95 -3.25
C GLY A 34 -38.14 -20.47 -3.64
N ARG A 35 -38.00 -19.55 -2.68
CA ARG A 35 -38.04 -18.09 -2.89
C ARG A 35 -36.63 -17.56 -3.16
N LEU A 36 -36.14 -17.84 -4.35
CA LEU A 36 -34.81 -17.42 -4.80
C LEU A 36 -34.88 -16.07 -5.51
N SER A 37 -33.87 -15.23 -5.27
CA SER A 37 -33.64 -14.02 -6.05
C SER A 37 -33.01 -14.39 -7.39
N HIS A 38 -33.29 -13.60 -8.43
CA HIS A 38 -32.60 -13.73 -9.71
C HIS A 38 -31.14 -13.26 -9.63
N ALA A 39 -30.78 -12.45 -8.63
CA ALA A 39 -29.43 -11.93 -8.46
C ALA A 39 -29.01 -11.75 -6.98
N TYR A 40 -27.78 -12.16 -6.67
CA TYR A 40 -27.17 -12.14 -5.34
C TYR A 40 -25.88 -11.30 -5.30
N LEU A 41 -25.88 -10.33 -4.39
CA LEU A 41 -24.81 -9.46 -3.90
C LEU A 41 -23.89 -10.04 -2.82
N PHE A 42 -22.82 -10.78 -3.09
CA PHE A 42 -21.88 -11.22 -2.04
C PHE A 42 -20.72 -10.24 -1.87
N SER A 43 -20.70 -9.50 -0.75
CA SER A 43 -19.66 -8.50 -0.48
C SER A 43 -18.94 -8.75 0.84
N GLY A 44 -17.66 -8.40 0.93
CA GLY A 44 -16.88 -8.48 2.16
C GLY A 44 -15.40 -8.76 1.92
N PRO A 45 -14.57 -8.83 2.98
CA PRO A 45 -13.12 -9.01 2.87
C PRO A 45 -12.71 -10.26 2.09
N LYS A 46 -11.46 -10.30 1.61
CA LYS A 46 -10.92 -11.51 0.95
C LYS A 46 -10.89 -12.70 1.92
N GLY A 47 -11.04 -13.91 1.39
CA GLY A 47 -10.85 -15.15 2.15
C GLY A 47 -11.90 -15.49 3.22
N VAL A 48 -13.01 -14.76 3.31
CA VAL A 48 -14.14 -15.03 4.24
C VAL A 48 -15.17 -16.05 3.72
N GLY A 49 -14.99 -16.59 2.51
CA GLY A 49 -15.83 -17.65 1.95
C GLY A 49 -16.86 -17.24 0.87
N LYS A 50 -16.81 -16.01 0.34
CA LYS A 50 -17.75 -15.52 -0.71
C LYS A 50 -17.90 -16.47 -1.89
N THR A 51 -16.80 -16.79 -2.57
CA THR A 51 -16.79 -17.66 -3.76
C THR A 51 -17.18 -19.10 -3.41
N SER A 52 -16.81 -19.59 -2.22
CA SER A 52 -17.22 -20.91 -1.75
C SER A 52 -18.75 -20.99 -1.59
N VAL A 53 -19.35 -20.02 -0.91
CA VAL A 53 -20.82 -19.95 -0.75
C VAL A 53 -21.52 -19.77 -2.09
N ALA A 54 -20.94 -18.99 -3.02
CA ALA A 54 -21.49 -18.84 -4.37
C ALA A 54 -21.56 -20.17 -5.12
N ARG A 55 -20.48 -20.96 -5.07
CA ARG A 55 -20.43 -22.30 -5.69
C ARG A 55 -21.40 -23.26 -5.02
N ILE A 56 -21.45 -23.28 -3.68
CA ILE A 56 -22.41 -24.12 -2.94
C ILE A 56 -23.85 -23.77 -3.37
N LEU A 57 -24.22 -22.49 -3.36
CA LEU A 57 -25.56 -22.04 -3.75
C LEU A 57 -25.91 -22.44 -5.19
N ALA A 58 -24.96 -22.31 -6.13
CA ALA A 58 -25.15 -22.69 -7.53
C ALA A 58 -25.40 -24.21 -7.73
N HIS A 59 -24.84 -25.05 -6.87
CA HIS A 59 -25.09 -26.49 -6.90
C HIS A 59 -26.39 -26.85 -6.18
N GLU A 60 -26.63 -26.30 -4.99
CA GLU A 60 -27.84 -26.58 -4.20
C GLU A 60 -29.12 -26.12 -4.93
N VAL A 61 -29.11 -24.96 -5.59
CA VAL A 61 -30.26 -24.48 -6.37
C VAL A 61 -30.65 -25.41 -7.52
N ASN A 62 -29.66 -26.09 -8.09
CA ASN A 62 -29.82 -27.03 -9.19
C ASN A 62 -29.91 -28.49 -8.72
N GLN A 63 -29.83 -28.75 -7.40
CA GLN A 63 -29.78 -30.09 -6.81
C GLN A 63 -28.66 -30.96 -7.40
N LEU A 64 -27.54 -30.33 -7.74
CA LEU A 64 -26.36 -30.99 -8.30
C LEU A 64 -25.37 -31.32 -7.17
N PRO A 65 -24.63 -32.44 -7.27
CA PRO A 65 -23.55 -32.73 -6.34
C PRO A 65 -22.42 -31.71 -6.53
N TYR A 66 -21.92 -31.12 -5.44
CA TYR A 66 -20.77 -30.23 -5.50
C TYR A 66 -19.46 -30.99 -5.20
N LYS A 67 -18.56 -31.02 -6.19
CA LYS A 67 -17.16 -31.43 -6.04
C LYS A 67 -16.28 -30.43 -6.81
N ASP A 68 -15.10 -30.11 -6.30
CA ASP A 68 -14.22 -29.08 -6.91
C ASP A 68 -13.80 -29.40 -8.36
N GLU A 69 -13.81 -30.67 -8.77
CA GLU A 69 -13.40 -31.11 -10.12
C GLU A 69 -14.55 -31.13 -11.14
N THR A 70 -15.79 -31.05 -10.69
CA THR A 70 -16.96 -31.08 -11.57
C THR A 70 -17.31 -29.68 -12.05
N ILE A 71 -17.05 -29.43 -13.33
CA ILE A 71 -17.54 -28.24 -14.04
C ILE A 71 -18.86 -28.61 -14.70
N HIS A 72 -19.96 -27.98 -14.28
CA HIS A 72 -21.26 -28.16 -14.91
C HIS A 72 -21.48 -27.10 -15.99
N LEU A 73 -21.96 -27.47 -17.17
CA LEU A 73 -22.15 -26.54 -18.31
C LEU A 73 -23.09 -25.37 -17.98
N ASP A 74 -24.09 -25.62 -17.13
CA ASP A 74 -25.05 -24.60 -16.69
C ASP A 74 -24.58 -23.79 -15.46
N ILE A 75 -23.36 -24.01 -14.96
CA ILE A 75 -22.73 -23.18 -13.93
C ILE A 75 -21.51 -22.51 -14.54
N VAL A 76 -21.64 -21.23 -14.87
CA VAL A 76 -20.59 -20.44 -15.53
C VAL A 76 -19.91 -19.57 -14.48
N GLU A 77 -18.62 -19.83 -14.24
CA GLU A 77 -17.79 -19.01 -13.35
C GLU A 77 -16.91 -18.07 -14.19
N ILE A 78 -16.96 -16.78 -13.86
CA ILE A 78 -16.23 -15.71 -14.54
C ILE A 78 -15.45 -14.94 -13.48
N ASP A 79 -14.14 -14.88 -13.65
CA ASP A 79 -13.29 -14.01 -12.84
C ASP A 79 -13.20 -12.63 -13.49
N GLY A 80 -13.78 -11.61 -12.85
CA GLY A 80 -13.78 -10.24 -13.34
C GLY A 80 -12.39 -9.60 -13.42
N ALA A 81 -11.40 -10.13 -12.70
CA ALA A 81 -10.01 -9.68 -12.82
C ALA A 81 -9.36 -10.18 -14.12
N SER A 82 -9.70 -11.39 -14.55
CA SER A 82 -9.14 -12.04 -15.74
C SER A 82 -9.95 -11.74 -17.02
N ASN A 83 -11.27 -11.57 -16.90
CA ASN A 83 -12.20 -11.43 -18.02
C ASN A 83 -12.63 -9.97 -18.25
N ARG A 84 -11.64 -9.11 -18.55
CA ARG A 84 -11.84 -7.66 -18.67
C ARG A 84 -12.19 -7.20 -20.08
N ARG A 85 -12.15 -8.11 -21.07
CA ARG A 85 -12.34 -7.73 -22.48
C ARG A 85 -13.83 -7.52 -22.76
N ILE A 86 -14.11 -6.52 -23.59
CA ILE A 86 -15.50 -6.15 -23.96
C ILE A 86 -16.21 -7.32 -24.65
N ASP A 87 -15.48 -8.10 -25.44
CA ASP A 87 -16.03 -9.21 -26.23
C ASP A 87 -16.55 -10.36 -25.34
N GLU A 88 -15.83 -10.70 -24.27
CA GLU A 88 -16.22 -11.76 -23.32
C GLU A 88 -17.58 -11.48 -22.66
N ILE A 89 -17.92 -10.20 -22.47
CA ILE A 89 -19.17 -9.80 -21.81
C ILE A 89 -20.31 -9.57 -22.80
N ARG A 90 -20.00 -9.27 -24.06
CA ARG A 90 -20.99 -9.38 -25.15
C ARG A 90 -21.40 -10.83 -25.35
N ASP A 91 -20.44 -11.75 -25.37
CA ASP A 91 -20.68 -13.19 -25.43
C ASP A 91 -21.50 -13.66 -24.23
N LEU A 92 -21.20 -13.17 -23.03
CA LEU A 92 -21.99 -13.46 -21.83
C LEU A 92 -23.46 -13.05 -22.04
N ARG A 93 -23.73 -11.84 -22.54
CA ARG A 93 -25.09 -11.36 -22.77
C ARG A 93 -25.87 -12.25 -23.74
N GLU A 94 -25.22 -12.72 -24.80
CA GLU A 94 -25.85 -13.64 -25.75
C GLU A 94 -26.14 -15.00 -25.10
N ARG A 95 -25.20 -15.52 -24.31
CA ARG A 95 -25.32 -16.80 -23.60
C ARG A 95 -26.37 -16.81 -22.49
N VAL A 96 -26.66 -15.67 -21.87
CA VAL A 96 -27.69 -15.53 -20.82
C VAL A 96 -29.07 -15.87 -21.38
N ASN A 97 -29.38 -15.45 -22.60
CA ASN A 97 -30.68 -15.74 -23.21
C ASN A 97 -30.86 -17.21 -23.62
N ILE A 98 -29.78 -17.99 -23.63
CA ILE A 98 -29.83 -19.42 -23.93
C ILE A 98 -30.29 -20.17 -22.68
N ALA A 99 -31.33 -21.00 -22.84
CA ALA A 99 -31.85 -21.87 -21.79
C ALA A 99 -30.77 -22.83 -21.23
N PRO A 100 -30.94 -23.36 -20.00
CA PRO A 100 -30.04 -24.35 -19.44
C PRO A 100 -30.08 -25.65 -20.27
N THR A 101 -28.96 -26.38 -20.27
CA THR A 101 -28.79 -27.64 -21.01
C THR A 101 -29.49 -28.80 -20.30
N SER A 102 -29.29 -28.91 -18.99
CA SER A 102 -29.83 -30.02 -18.18
C SER A 102 -30.23 -29.61 -16.77
N ALA A 103 -29.71 -28.49 -16.25
CA ALA A 103 -30.05 -27.99 -14.92
C ALA A 103 -31.35 -27.17 -14.92
N LYS A 104 -31.89 -26.90 -13.72
CA LYS A 104 -33.08 -26.06 -13.55
C LYS A 104 -32.79 -24.59 -13.86
N TYR A 105 -31.61 -24.10 -13.46
CA TYR A 105 -31.15 -22.75 -13.65
C TYR A 105 -29.76 -22.74 -14.27
N LYS A 106 -29.53 -21.75 -15.15
CA LYS A 106 -28.22 -21.36 -15.63
C LYS A 106 -27.65 -20.31 -14.68
N VAL A 107 -26.65 -20.71 -13.90
CA VAL A 107 -26.08 -19.89 -12.82
C VAL A 107 -24.79 -19.23 -13.30
N TYR A 108 -24.71 -17.91 -13.13
CA TYR A 108 -23.53 -17.11 -13.45
C TYR A 108 -22.89 -16.61 -12.16
N ILE A 109 -21.71 -17.14 -11.84
CA ILE A 109 -20.88 -16.67 -10.73
C ILE A 109 -19.86 -15.70 -11.30
N ILE A 110 -19.90 -14.44 -10.88
CA ILE A 110 -18.93 -13.41 -11.28
C ILE A 110 -18.12 -13.00 -10.06
N ASP A 111 -16.90 -13.51 -9.95
CA ASP A 111 -15.97 -13.15 -8.87
C ASP A 111 -15.23 -11.85 -9.19
N GLU A 112 -14.84 -11.13 -8.15
CA GLU A 112 -14.27 -9.78 -8.23
C GLU A 112 -14.98 -8.87 -9.25
N VAL A 113 -16.31 -8.85 -9.21
CA VAL A 113 -17.18 -8.14 -10.18
C VAL A 113 -16.85 -6.64 -10.30
N HIS A 114 -16.25 -6.04 -9.26
CA HIS A 114 -15.82 -4.64 -9.29
C HIS A 114 -14.66 -4.35 -10.27
N MET A 115 -14.01 -5.40 -10.78
CA MET A 115 -12.93 -5.30 -11.78
C MET A 115 -13.45 -5.21 -13.22
N LEU A 116 -14.75 -5.45 -13.43
CA LEU A 116 -15.40 -5.33 -14.73
C LEU A 116 -15.34 -3.89 -15.26
N THR A 117 -15.32 -3.78 -16.59
CA THR A 117 -15.37 -2.48 -17.28
C THR A 117 -16.77 -1.86 -17.17
N LYS A 118 -16.88 -0.56 -17.44
CA LYS A 118 -18.19 0.13 -17.40
C LYS A 118 -19.14 -0.40 -18.46
N GLU A 119 -18.60 -0.70 -19.64
CA GLU A 119 -19.31 -1.27 -20.77
C GLU A 119 -19.90 -2.63 -20.41
N ALA A 120 -19.13 -3.43 -19.67
CA ALA A 120 -19.56 -4.72 -19.15
C ALA A 120 -20.71 -4.61 -18.13
N PHE A 121 -20.63 -3.66 -17.18
CA PHE A 121 -21.74 -3.40 -16.27
C PHE A 121 -23.01 -2.99 -17.03
N ASN A 122 -22.89 -2.10 -18.02
CA ASN A 122 -24.02 -1.68 -18.82
C ASN A 122 -24.67 -2.83 -19.60
N ALA A 123 -23.86 -3.77 -20.07
CA ALA A 123 -24.35 -4.98 -20.74
C ALA A 123 -25.15 -5.88 -19.78
N LEU A 124 -24.74 -5.97 -18.51
CA LEU A 124 -25.43 -6.75 -17.48
C LEU A 124 -26.70 -6.06 -16.96
N LEU A 125 -26.77 -4.72 -16.99
CA LEU A 125 -27.92 -3.97 -16.43
C LEU A 125 -29.25 -4.39 -17.02
N LYS A 126 -29.34 -4.50 -18.35
CA LYS A 126 -30.59 -4.90 -19.02
C LYS A 126 -31.04 -6.30 -18.55
N THR A 127 -30.09 -7.20 -18.40
CA THR A 127 -30.34 -8.57 -17.93
C THR A 127 -30.73 -8.63 -16.45
N LEU A 128 -30.16 -7.77 -15.60
CA LEU A 128 -30.53 -7.69 -14.18
C LEU A 128 -31.88 -6.97 -13.98
N GLU A 129 -32.31 -6.12 -14.92
CA GLU A 129 -33.64 -5.50 -14.92
C GLU A 129 -34.74 -6.48 -15.34
N GLU A 130 -34.49 -7.21 -16.42
CA GLU A 130 -35.44 -8.14 -17.03
C GLU A 130 -34.79 -9.53 -17.15
N PRO A 131 -34.54 -10.22 -16.01
CA PRO A 131 -33.83 -11.49 -16.02
C PRO A 131 -34.70 -12.59 -16.63
N PRO A 132 -34.13 -13.44 -17.51
CA PRO A 132 -34.80 -14.67 -17.92
C PRO A 132 -35.11 -15.55 -16.69
N ALA A 133 -36.28 -16.19 -16.65
CA ALA A 133 -36.71 -16.98 -15.49
C ALA A 133 -35.76 -18.15 -15.14
N HIS A 134 -34.97 -18.61 -16.10
CA HIS A 134 -33.97 -19.68 -15.92
C HIS A 134 -32.59 -19.17 -15.51
N CYS A 135 -32.37 -17.85 -15.40
CA CYS A 135 -31.06 -17.27 -15.07
C CYS A 135 -30.96 -16.88 -13.60
N LEU A 136 -29.80 -17.17 -13.00
CA LEU A 136 -29.47 -16.75 -11.64
C LEU A 136 -28.05 -16.18 -11.61
N PHE A 137 -27.89 -14.96 -11.08
CA PHE A 137 -26.59 -14.30 -10.95
C PHE A 137 -26.10 -14.32 -9.50
N ILE A 138 -24.83 -14.62 -9.31
CA ILE A 138 -24.13 -14.49 -8.03
C ILE A 138 -22.89 -13.64 -8.27
N LEU A 139 -22.92 -12.39 -7.79
CA LEU A 139 -21.82 -11.44 -7.93
C LEU A 139 -21.03 -11.40 -6.63
N ALA A 140 -19.72 -11.61 -6.68
CA ALA A 140 -18.85 -11.52 -5.51
C ALA A 140 -17.88 -10.34 -5.65
N THR A 141 -17.65 -9.62 -4.54
CA THR A 141 -16.73 -8.48 -4.53
C THR A 141 -16.08 -8.25 -3.17
N THR A 142 -14.83 -7.80 -3.18
CA THR A 142 -14.16 -7.22 -2.02
C THR A 142 -14.44 -5.71 -1.85
N GLU A 143 -14.83 -5.03 -2.92
CA GLU A 143 -14.96 -3.56 -2.97
C GLU A 143 -16.36 -3.13 -3.45
N ALA A 144 -17.38 -3.33 -2.62
CA ALA A 144 -18.77 -3.00 -2.97
C ALA A 144 -18.98 -1.52 -3.34
N HIS A 145 -18.18 -0.61 -2.77
CA HIS A 145 -18.26 0.83 -3.03
C HIS A 145 -17.83 1.22 -4.46
N LYS A 146 -17.14 0.34 -5.18
CA LYS A 146 -16.76 0.55 -6.59
C LYS A 146 -17.88 0.17 -7.56
N LEU A 147 -18.93 -0.51 -7.08
CA LEU A 147 -20.03 -0.96 -7.93
C LEU A 147 -21.03 0.18 -8.20
N PRO A 148 -21.58 0.28 -9.42
CA PRO A 148 -22.67 1.22 -9.71
C PRO A 148 -23.90 0.91 -8.86
N GLU A 149 -24.53 1.92 -8.26
CA GLU A 149 -25.74 1.78 -7.44
C GLU A 149 -26.87 1.04 -8.17
N THR A 150 -26.95 1.20 -9.49
CA THR A 150 -27.90 0.52 -10.38
C THR A 150 -27.77 -1.01 -10.35
N ILE A 151 -26.56 -1.55 -10.19
CA ILE A 151 -26.36 -2.99 -10.00
C ILE A 151 -26.80 -3.37 -8.59
N ILE A 152 -26.32 -2.62 -7.60
CA ILE A 152 -26.50 -3.00 -6.20
C ILE A 152 -27.97 -2.92 -5.75
N SER A 153 -28.80 -2.10 -6.41
CA SER A 153 -30.24 -1.98 -6.15
C SER A 153 -31.07 -3.15 -6.72
N ARG A 154 -30.51 -3.91 -7.67
CA ARG A 154 -31.17 -5.04 -8.35
C ARG A 154 -30.74 -6.41 -7.78
N THR A 155 -29.81 -6.41 -6.83
CA THR A 155 -29.28 -7.62 -6.20
C THR A 155 -29.73 -7.74 -4.75
N GLN A 156 -30.02 -8.96 -4.30
CA GLN A 156 -30.15 -9.25 -2.88
C GLN A 156 -28.76 -9.27 -2.22
N ARG A 157 -28.49 -8.33 -1.31
CA ARG A 157 -27.16 -8.14 -0.74
C ARG A 157 -26.91 -9.01 0.50
N PHE A 158 -25.74 -9.62 0.56
CA PHE A 158 -25.19 -10.36 1.67
C PHE A 158 -23.79 -9.83 2.00
N ASN A 159 -23.65 -9.33 3.22
CA ASN A 159 -22.39 -8.77 3.71
C ASN A 159 -21.70 -9.81 4.60
N PHE A 160 -20.60 -10.35 4.08
CA PHE A 160 -19.71 -11.26 4.79
C PHE A 160 -18.84 -10.47 5.77
N LYS A 161 -18.75 -10.99 6.99
CA LYS A 161 -17.97 -10.36 8.05
C LYS A 161 -16.56 -10.97 8.11
N PRO A 162 -15.54 -10.22 8.57
CA PRO A 162 -14.28 -10.82 8.99
C PRO A 162 -14.54 -11.95 9.99
N ILE A 163 -13.79 -13.03 9.88
CA ILE A 163 -13.90 -14.18 10.78
C ILE A 163 -13.32 -13.82 12.14
N SER A 164 -14.00 -14.21 13.21
CA SER A 164 -13.50 -13.98 14.56
C SER A 164 -12.23 -14.81 14.82
N LYS A 165 -11.32 -14.28 15.65
CA LYS A 165 -10.08 -14.99 16.04
C LYS A 165 -10.39 -16.39 16.58
N SER A 166 -11.38 -16.51 17.47
CA SER A 166 -11.77 -17.80 18.07
C SER A 166 -12.28 -18.82 17.04
N SER A 167 -13.11 -18.39 16.09
CA SER A 167 -13.58 -19.27 15.01
C SER A 167 -12.43 -19.71 14.10
N LEU A 168 -11.50 -18.80 13.79
CA LEU A 168 -10.33 -19.10 12.97
C LEU A 168 -9.38 -20.07 13.69
N THR A 169 -9.02 -19.81 14.96
CA THR A 169 -8.21 -20.73 15.79
C THR A 169 -8.85 -22.12 15.83
N SER A 170 -10.15 -22.21 16.10
CA SER A 170 -10.86 -23.49 16.16
C SER A 170 -10.81 -24.24 14.82
N HIS A 171 -11.00 -23.53 13.70
CA HIS A 171 -10.97 -24.12 12.37
C HIS A 171 -9.56 -24.60 11.98
N LEU A 172 -8.53 -23.78 12.20
CA LEU A 172 -7.13 -24.15 11.97
C LEU A 172 -6.72 -25.35 12.83
N GLY A 173 -7.14 -25.40 14.11
CA GLY A 173 -6.88 -26.54 14.98
C GLY A 173 -7.54 -27.84 14.51
N LYS A 174 -8.73 -27.77 13.91
CA LYS A 174 -9.37 -28.95 13.28
C LYS A 174 -8.57 -29.43 12.06
N ILE A 175 -8.07 -28.51 11.23
CA ILE A 175 -7.24 -28.84 10.07
C ILE A 175 -5.92 -29.47 10.52
N ALA A 176 -5.23 -28.85 11.49
CA ALA A 176 -3.97 -29.35 12.03
C ALA A 176 -4.11 -30.80 12.55
N LYS A 177 -5.18 -31.09 13.31
CA LYS A 177 -5.47 -32.45 13.79
C LYS A 177 -5.70 -33.45 12.64
N LYS A 178 -6.42 -33.06 11.59
CA LYS A 178 -6.71 -33.94 10.44
C LYS A 178 -5.46 -34.22 9.60
N GLU A 179 -4.62 -33.22 9.39
CA GLU A 179 -3.35 -33.35 8.68
C GLU A 179 -2.21 -33.91 9.54
N LYS A 180 -2.46 -34.17 10.84
CA LYS A 180 -1.46 -34.61 11.82
C LYS A 180 -0.28 -33.64 11.96
N ILE A 181 -0.57 -32.35 11.87
CA ILE A 181 0.38 -31.26 12.12
C ILE A 181 0.44 -31.04 13.63
N ASP A 182 1.63 -31.16 14.20
CA ASP A 182 1.86 -30.88 15.62
C ASP A 182 2.14 -29.38 15.78
N ILE A 183 1.23 -28.67 16.45
CA ILE A 183 1.30 -27.21 16.64
C ILE A 183 0.90 -26.84 18.06
N LYS A 184 1.71 -25.98 18.69
CA LYS A 184 1.41 -25.45 20.02
C LYS A 184 0.17 -24.54 20.01
N PRO A 185 -0.67 -24.54 21.06
CA PRO A 185 -1.85 -23.67 21.15
C PRO A 185 -1.53 -22.18 20.96
N GLU A 186 -0.42 -21.71 21.54
CA GLU A 186 0.01 -20.32 21.46
C GLU A 186 0.43 -19.93 20.04
N ALA A 187 1.06 -20.86 19.31
CA ALA A 187 1.43 -20.68 17.91
C ALA A 187 0.18 -20.62 17.01
N LEU A 188 -0.82 -21.45 17.31
CA LEU A 188 -2.10 -21.46 16.60
C LEU A 188 -2.88 -20.14 16.80
N ASP A 189 -2.88 -19.61 18.03
CA ASP A 189 -3.51 -18.32 18.33
C ASP A 189 -2.79 -17.16 17.64
N LEU A 190 -1.46 -17.21 17.57
CA LEU A 190 -0.66 -16.22 16.86
C LEU A 190 -0.93 -16.24 15.35
N LEU A 191 -1.07 -17.43 14.75
CA LEU A 191 -1.47 -17.58 13.35
C LEU A 191 -2.88 -17.04 13.08
N ALA A 192 -3.83 -17.34 13.95
CA ALA A 192 -5.20 -16.83 13.81
C ALA A 192 -5.27 -15.30 13.92
N GLU A 193 -4.41 -14.69 14.74
CA GLU A 193 -4.29 -13.23 14.84
C GLU A 193 -3.78 -12.61 13.54
N HIS A 194 -2.77 -13.23 12.91
CA HIS A 194 -2.18 -12.76 11.65
C HIS A 194 -2.94 -13.20 10.40
N GLY A 195 -3.92 -14.08 10.53
CA GLY A 195 -4.85 -14.42 9.46
C GLY A 195 -5.83 -13.28 9.13
N GLU A 196 -5.86 -12.19 9.89
CA GLU A 196 -6.67 -10.97 9.64
C GLU A 196 -8.16 -11.26 9.37
N GLY A 197 -8.71 -12.30 10.02
CA GLY A 197 -10.09 -12.72 9.83
C GLY A 197 -10.38 -13.37 8.46
N SER A 198 -9.37 -13.91 7.78
CA SER A 198 -9.45 -14.62 6.51
C SER A 198 -9.07 -16.10 6.70
N PHE A 199 -10.00 -17.02 6.38
CA PHE A 199 -9.70 -18.46 6.40
C PHE A 199 -8.61 -18.81 5.39
N ARG A 200 -8.67 -18.20 4.20
CA ARG A 200 -7.69 -18.47 3.14
C ARG A 200 -6.27 -18.12 3.61
N ASP A 201 -6.09 -16.95 4.20
CA ASP A 201 -4.76 -16.49 4.62
C ASP A 201 -4.28 -17.31 5.83
N GLY A 202 -5.12 -17.52 6.84
CA GLY A 202 -4.77 -18.36 8.00
C GLY A 202 -4.41 -19.81 7.64
N ILE A 203 -5.16 -20.45 6.73
CA ILE A 203 -4.87 -21.81 6.27
C ILE A 203 -3.59 -21.84 5.43
N SER A 204 -3.34 -20.80 4.62
CA SER A 204 -2.10 -20.71 3.82
C SER A 204 -0.86 -20.57 4.70
N LEU A 205 -0.93 -19.81 5.80
CA LEU A 205 0.15 -19.71 6.77
C LEU A 205 0.41 -21.06 7.48
N LEU A 206 -0.65 -21.78 7.85
CA LEU A 206 -0.53 -23.11 8.43
C LEU A 206 0.13 -24.10 7.46
N ASP A 207 -0.26 -24.07 6.18
CA ASP A 207 0.30 -24.93 5.13
C ASP A 207 1.80 -24.67 4.92
N GLN A 208 2.20 -23.39 4.91
CA GLN A 208 3.61 -23.00 4.81
C GLN A 208 4.46 -23.54 5.98
N LEU A 209 3.96 -23.44 7.22
CA LEU A 209 4.67 -23.95 8.40
C LEU A 209 4.74 -25.47 8.43
N ALA A 210 3.66 -26.15 8.02
CA ALA A 210 3.60 -27.60 7.94
C ALA A 210 4.65 -28.18 6.96
N GLY A 211 5.06 -27.40 5.96
CA GLY A 211 6.11 -27.79 5.02
C GLY A 211 7.54 -27.69 5.58
N LEU A 212 7.75 -26.93 6.65
CA LEU A 212 9.08 -26.63 7.18
C LEU A 212 9.52 -27.58 8.30
N GLN A 213 8.62 -27.91 9.24
CA GLN A 213 8.97 -28.66 10.45
C GLN A 213 7.85 -29.62 10.90
N LYS A 214 8.22 -30.60 11.75
CA LYS A 214 7.27 -31.56 12.33
C LYS A 214 6.47 -31.00 13.52
N LEU A 215 7.09 -30.15 14.34
CA LEU A 215 6.47 -29.48 15.49
C LEU A 215 6.59 -27.98 15.27
N ILE A 216 5.46 -27.28 15.25
CA ILE A 216 5.40 -25.84 15.03
C ILE A 216 5.36 -25.14 16.39
N SER A 217 6.40 -24.36 16.69
CA SER A 217 6.49 -23.52 17.88
C SER A 217 6.04 -22.07 17.62
N THR A 218 5.95 -21.28 18.69
CA THR A 218 5.68 -19.83 18.62
C THR A 218 6.78 -19.08 17.87
N GLU A 219 8.02 -19.49 18.05
CA GLU A 219 9.20 -18.89 17.44
C GLU A 219 9.21 -19.13 15.92
N ASP A 220 8.73 -20.30 15.46
CA ASP A 220 8.62 -20.60 14.03
C ASP A 220 7.60 -19.69 13.35
N VAL A 221 6.46 -19.45 14.00
CA VAL A 221 5.42 -18.53 13.51
C VAL A 221 5.95 -17.10 13.48
N GLN A 222 6.68 -16.67 14.52
CA GLN A 222 7.30 -15.35 14.57
C GLN A 222 8.33 -15.16 13.46
N SER A 223 9.20 -16.16 13.25
CA SER A 223 10.22 -16.15 12.20
C SER A 223 9.57 -16.06 10.80
N LEU A 224 8.55 -16.87 10.52
CA LEU A 224 7.84 -16.84 9.24
C LEU A 224 7.18 -15.48 8.97
N LEU A 225 6.59 -14.88 10.00
CA LEU A 225 5.86 -13.61 9.89
C LEU A 225 6.77 -12.37 10.06
N GLY A 226 8.06 -12.57 10.35
CA GLY A 226 8.99 -11.49 10.67
C GLY A 226 8.58 -10.71 11.93
N LEU A 227 7.96 -11.37 12.92
CA LEU A 227 7.52 -10.73 14.15
C LEU A 227 8.67 -10.69 15.17
N PRO A 228 8.79 -9.59 15.93
CA PRO A 228 9.82 -9.49 16.95
C PRO A 228 9.53 -10.41 18.14
N PRO A 229 10.54 -11.12 18.67
CA PRO A 229 10.43 -11.80 19.95
C PRO A 229 10.13 -10.81 21.09
N GLU A 230 9.34 -11.20 22.08
CA GLU A 230 9.02 -10.33 23.23
C GLU A 230 10.27 -9.91 24.00
N GLN A 231 11.27 -10.80 24.08
CA GLN A 231 12.57 -10.53 24.72
C GLN A 231 13.27 -9.34 24.06
N LEU A 232 13.37 -9.34 22.72
CA LEU A 232 14.01 -8.26 21.96
C LEU A 232 13.30 -6.92 22.17
N VAL A 233 11.96 -6.92 22.17
CA VAL A 233 11.16 -5.71 22.42
C VAL A 233 11.42 -5.16 23.82
N GLY A 234 11.43 -6.03 24.84
CA GLY A 234 11.70 -5.64 26.22
C GLY A 234 13.11 -5.07 26.41
N GLU A 235 14.09 -5.65 25.74
CA GLU A 235 15.47 -5.17 25.76
C GLU A 235 15.62 -3.80 25.10
N ILE A 236 15.02 -3.58 23.93
CA ILE A 236 15.01 -2.25 23.26
C ILE A 236 14.39 -1.20 24.18
N ILE A 237 13.26 -1.51 24.83
CA ILE A 237 12.61 -0.59 25.77
C ILE A 237 13.50 -0.30 26.99
N ASN A 238 14.25 -1.31 27.47
CA ASN A 238 15.21 -1.10 28.54
C ASN A 238 16.39 -0.20 28.12
N ASP A 239 16.89 -0.36 26.89
CA ASP A 239 17.93 0.52 26.31
C ASP A 239 17.42 1.97 26.18
N LEU A 240 16.14 2.16 25.80
CA LEU A 240 15.49 3.48 25.78
C LEU A 240 15.36 4.12 27.18
N ARG A 241 15.19 3.31 28.23
CA ARG A 241 15.12 3.80 29.62
C ARG A 241 16.50 4.20 30.16
N THR A 242 17.53 3.44 29.79
CA THR A 242 18.92 3.61 30.27
C THR A 242 19.80 4.48 29.36
N ALA A 243 19.26 4.96 28.23
CA ALA A 243 19.94 5.79 27.23
C ALA A 243 21.14 5.11 26.52
N GLY A 244 21.14 3.77 26.45
CA GLY A 244 22.17 2.97 25.78
C GLY A 244 22.09 3.07 24.26
N SER A 245 22.68 4.11 23.66
CA SER A 245 22.58 4.32 22.20
C SER A 245 23.34 3.25 21.40
N LYS A 246 24.46 2.72 21.93
CA LYS A 246 25.23 1.66 21.25
C LYS A 246 24.51 0.32 21.27
N SER A 247 24.03 -0.13 22.44
CA SER A 247 23.28 -1.38 22.57
C SER A 247 22.00 -1.37 21.74
N LEU A 248 21.33 -0.22 21.66
CA LEU A 248 20.16 -0.03 20.81
C LEU A 248 20.48 -0.26 19.33
N ILE A 249 21.56 0.34 18.81
CA ILE A 249 21.98 0.17 17.41
C ILE A 249 22.32 -1.30 17.13
N ASP A 250 23.11 -1.93 18.00
CA ASP A 250 23.50 -3.34 17.84
C ASP A 250 22.25 -4.26 17.78
N ARG A 251 21.23 -3.99 18.60
CA ARG A 251 19.96 -4.75 18.59
C ARG A 251 19.11 -4.49 17.36
N LEU A 252 19.08 -3.25 16.85
CA LEU A 252 18.37 -2.93 15.63
C LEU A 252 19.02 -3.57 14.41
N GLU A 253 20.35 -3.63 14.37
CA GLU A 253 21.08 -4.36 13.33
C GLU A 253 20.81 -5.86 13.42
N GLN A 254 20.81 -6.46 14.63
CA GLN A 254 20.41 -7.85 14.80
C GLN A 254 18.96 -8.11 14.32
N ALA A 255 18.03 -7.21 14.63
CA ALA A 255 16.65 -7.30 14.16
C ALA A 255 16.55 -7.24 12.63
N ARG A 256 17.42 -6.45 12.00
CA ARG A 256 17.55 -6.34 10.55
C ARG A 256 18.11 -7.61 9.92
N GLU A 257 19.16 -8.17 10.49
CA GLU A 257 19.74 -9.45 10.05
C GLU A 257 18.75 -10.61 10.15
N GLN A 258 17.88 -10.59 11.16
CA GLN A 258 16.80 -11.56 11.34
C GLN A 258 15.55 -11.27 10.48
N ALA A 259 15.60 -10.25 9.60
CA ALA A 259 14.50 -9.84 8.74
C ALA A 259 13.18 -9.52 9.49
N ILE A 260 13.28 -9.03 10.73
CA ILE A 260 12.12 -8.66 11.55
C ILE A 260 11.42 -7.44 10.97
N ASN A 261 10.15 -7.56 10.64
CA ASN A 261 9.37 -6.46 10.08
C ASN A 261 9.42 -5.21 11.00
N PRO A 262 9.98 -4.08 10.54
CA PRO A 262 10.14 -2.88 11.36
C PRO A 262 8.80 -2.25 11.75
N ALA A 263 7.76 -2.39 10.94
CA ALA A 263 6.41 -1.93 11.30
C ALA A 263 5.82 -2.81 12.42
N ALA A 264 6.06 -4.13 12.39
CA ALA A 264 5.67 -5.03 13.48
C ALA A 264 6.46 -4.74 14.76
N LEU A 265 7.76 -4.47 14.65
CA LEU A 265 8.60 -4.03 15.77
C LEU A 265 8.09 -2.72 16.39
N ALA A 266 7.79 -1.72 15.56
CA ALA A 266 7.21 -0.46 16.01
C ALA A 266 5.85 -0.66 16.70
N ALA A 267 4.98 -1.51 16.15
CA ALA A 267 3.68 -1.83 16.74
C ALA A 267 3.82 -2.54 18.09
N SER A 268 4.74 -3.49 18.22
CA SER A 268 5.02 -4.21 19.47
C SER A 268 5.61 -3.30 20.55
N ILE A 269 6.57 -2.44 20.20
CA ILE A 269 7.08 -1.40 21.10
C ILE A 269 5.92 -0.50 21.53
N GLY A 270 5.14 0.01 20.58
CA GLY A 270 3.99 0.88 20.87
C GLY A 270 2.94 0.23 21.77
N LYS A 271 2.69 -1.08 21.63
CA LYS A 271 1.80 -1.84 22.51
C LYS A 271 2.31 -1.84 23.96
N HIS A 272 3.60 -2.12 24.16
CA HIS A 272 4.21 -2.13 25.49
C HIS A 272 4.23 -0.72 26.12
N LEU A 273 4.56 0.31 25.34
CA LEU A 273 4.51 1.70 25.79
C LEU A 273 3.09 2.13 26.24
N ARG A 274 2.04 1.67 25.55
CA ARG A 274 0.65 1.93 25.98
C ARG A 274 0.30 1.20 27.28
N GLN A 275 0.83 -0.01 27.50
CA GLN A 275 0.67 -0.74 28.76
C GLN A 275 1.37 -0.02 29.91
N ASP A 276 2.58 0.52 29.69
CA ASP A 276 3.30 1.34 30.66
C ASP A 276 2.53 2.62 31.04
N LEU A 277 1.92 3.28 30.05
CA LEU A 277 1.05 4.43 30.29
C LEU A 277 -0.20 4.05 31.10
N ALA A 278 -0.82 2.91 30.80
CA ALA A 278 -2.01 2.43 31.50
C ALA A 278 -1.72 1.96 32.94
N SER A 279 -0.52 1.41 33.18
CA SER A 279 -0.10 0.93 34.51
C SER A 279 0.45 2.02 35.43
N GLY A 280 0.54 3.27 34.96
CA GLY A 280 1.07 4.40 35.74
C GLY A 280 2.59 4.55 35.70
N SER A 281 3.30 3.76 34.90
CA SER A 281 4.76 3.84 34.69
C SER A 281 5.16 4.86 33.61
N ALA A 282 4.35 5.91 33.44
CA ALA A 282 4.46 6.87 32.35
C ALA A 282 5.74 7.71 32.45
N GLN A 283 6.61 7.58 31.46
CA GLN A 283 7.75 8.49 31.26
C GLN A 283 7.40 9.60 30.24
N PRO A 284 8.00 10.80 30.35
CA PRO A 284 7.67 11.95 29.48
C PRO A 284 7.84 11.71 27.98
N TRP A 285 8.72 10.79 27.58
CA TRP A 285 9.02 10.48 26.19
C TRP A 285 8.04 9.49 25.52
N HIS A 286 7.21 8.78 26.29
CA HIS A 286 6.29 7.77 25.74
C HIS A 286 5.37 8.34 24.66
N SER A 287 4.76 9.50 24.91
CA SER A 287 3.80 10.12 23.99
C SER A 287 4.45 10.58 22.69
N ARG A 288 5.68 11.11 22.76
CA ARG A 288 6.47 11.50 21.59
C ARG A 288 6.88 10.28 20.78
N LEU A 289 7.41 9.24 21.43
CA LEU A 289 7.83 8.02 20.74
C LEU A 289 6.62 7.32 20.10
N LEU A 290 5.50 7.19 20.81
CA LEU A 290 4.27 6.62 20.25
C LEU A 290 3.81 7.34 18.98
N ARG A 291 3.96 8.67 18.92
CA ARG A 291 3.67 9.45 17.71
C ARG A 291 4.63 9.10 16.58
N ASN A 292 5.93 9.08 16.87
CA ASN A 292 6.96 8.79 15.86
C ASN A 292 6.83 7.37 15.29
N LEU A 293 6.48 6.38 16.12
CA LEU A 293 6.29 4.99 15.68
C LEU A 293 5.15 4.82 14.67
N LEU A 294 4.19 5.74 14.60
CA LEU A 294 3.11 5.71 13.59
C LEU A 294 3.63 6.01 12.17
N GLU A 295 4.76 6.71 12.06
CA GLU A 295 5.37 7.07 10.77
C GLU A 295 6.20 5.93 10.18
N VAL A 296 6.50 4.87 10.94
CA VAL A 296 7.31 3.74 10.49
C VAL A 296 6.62 2.96 9.37
N ALA A 297 5.37 2.55 9.59
CA ALA A 297 4.61 1.74 8.63
C ALA A 297 4.38 2.40 7.26
N PRO A 298 4.03 3.70 7.14
CA PRO A 298 3.85 4.35 5.85
C PRO A 298 5.15 4.78 5.15
N SER A 299 6.31 4.67 5.80
CA SER A 299 7.57 5.20 5.26
C SER A 299 8.16 4.33 4.14
N SER A 300 8.96 4.97 3.27
CA SER A 300 9.70 4.27 2.21
C SER A 300 10.93 3.52 2.72
N ASN A 301 11.47 3.91 3.89
CA ASN A 301 12.54 3.19 4.56
C ASN A 301 12.22 2.99 6.05
N PRO A 302 11.40 1.98 6.39
CA PRO A 302 10.90 1.80 7.75
C PRO A 302 11.95 1.56 8.83
N TYR A 303 13.05 0.88 8.50
CA TYR A 303 14.13 0.65 9.47
C TYR A 303 14.83 1.95 9.86
N ASP A 304 15.21 2.79 8.90
CA ASP A 304 15.86 4.07 9.18
C ASP A 304 14.95 4.98 10.03
N VAL A 305 13.66 5.04 9.69
CA VAL A 305 12.69 5.85 10.44
C VAL A 305 12.51 5.32 11.86
N LEU A 306 12.47 3.99 12.03
CA LEU A 306 12.40 3.37 13.35
C LEU A 306 13.67 3.68 14.17
N GLU A 307 14.85 3.50 13.59
CA GLU A 307 16.14 3.77 14.23
C GLU A 307 16.25 5.22 14.68
N ILE A 308 16.00 6.17 13.78
CA ILE A 308 16.02 7.61 14.10
C ILE A 308 15.03 7.93 15.22
N SER A 309 13.82 7.37 15.17
CA SER A 309 12.79 7.60 16.19
C SER A 309 13.22 7.11 17.58
N LEU A 310 13.92 5.97 17.64
CA LEU A 310 14.43 5.40 18.87
C LEU A 310 15.67 6.17 19.38
N LEU A 311 16.60 6.55 18.50
CA LEU A 311 17.79 7.35 18.85
C LEU A 311 17.45 8.77 19.31
N GLU A 312 16.45 9.42 18.72
CA GLU A 312 15.94 10.70 19.23
C GLU A 312 15.46 10.59 20.68
N THR A 313 14.97 9.41 21.07
CA THR A 313 14.43 9.16 22.42
C THR A 313 15.54 8.92 23.43
N THR A 314 16.69 8.37 23.01
CA THR A 314 17.87 8.19 23.87
C THR A 314 18.68 9.49 24.02
N ASN A 315 18.75 10.33 22.98
CA ASN A 315 19.54 11.55 22.96
C ASN A 315 18.82 12.75 23.64
N ARG A 316 18.52 12.61 24.94
CA ARG A 316 17.80 13.63 25.71
C ARG A 316 18.73 14.77 26.13
N PRO A 317 18.41 16.05 25.83
CA PRO A 317 19.11 17.18 26.42
C PRO A 317 18.78 17.23 27.93
N GLY A 318 19.66 16.72 28.78
CA GLY A 318 19.56 16.85 30.25
C GLY A 318 19.88 15.64 31.12
N GLN A 319 20.32 14.49 30.57
CA GLN A 319 20.89 13.41 31.41
C GLN A 319 22.42 13.44 31.35
N PRO A 320 23.13 13.44 32.50
CA PRO A 320 24.59 13.32 32.50
C PRO A 320 24.97 11.99 31.87
N ALA A 321 25.87 12.03 30.88
CA ALA A 321 26.54 10.82 30.42
C ALA A 321 27.18 10.13 31.63
N ALA A 322 26.81 8.87 31.87
CA ALA A 322 27.46 8.08 32.90
C ALA A 322 28.97 8.00 32.58
N ASN A 323 29.76 8.42 33.56
CA ASN A 323 31.20 8.65 33.53
C ASN A 323 32.01 7.64 32.68
N SER A 324 32.85 8.18 31.80
CA SER A 324 34.15 7.59 31.47
C SER A 324 35.23 8.60 31.82
N ASP A 325 36.31 8.10 32.40
CA ASP A 325 37.28 8.80 33.24
C ASP A 325 37.91 10.03 32.60
N ILE A 326 37.93 11.13 33.36
CA ILE A 326 38.85 12.25 33.12
C ILE A 326 39.76 12.35 34.34
N GLN A 327 40.98 11.84 34.18
CA GLN A 327 42.10 12.20 35.04
C GLN A 327 42.36 13.70 34.89
N GLN A 328 42.28 14.39 36.02
CA GLN A 328 42.69 15.77 36.18
C GLN A 328 44.21 15.86 36.18
N ASP A 329 44.77 16.75 35.35
CA ASP A 329 46.03 17.39 35.67
C ASP A 329 45.96 18.91 35.43
N SER A 330 45.92 19.60 36.57
CA SER A 330 46.55 20.87 36.95
C SER A 330 46.88 21.97 35.91
N ALA A 331 46.02 23.00 35.95
CA ALA A 331 46.25 24.46 36.00
C ALA A 331 47.59 25.10 35.59
N GLY A 332 47.47 26.14 34.73
CA GLY A 332 48.40 27.27 34.63
C GLY A 332 47.78 28.48 33.91
N GLN A 333 47.17 29.39 34.70
CA GLN A 333 47.14 30.88 34.62
C GLN A 333 47.22 31.56 33.22
N THR A 334 46.41 32.57 32.82
CA THR A 334 46.02 33.81 33.54
C THR A 334 45.07 34.67 32.67
N ASN A 335 44.14 35.38 33.35
CA ASN A 335 43.52 36.70 33.05
C ASN A 335 42.55 36.93 31.86
N GLU A 336 41.28 37.14 32.22
CA GLU A 336 40.28 38.07 31.61
C GLU A 336 39.82 39.05 32.73
N PRO A 337 39.22 40.25 32.52
CA PRO A 337 38.28 40.64 31.42
C PRO A 337 38.39 42.15 31.00
N PRO A 338 37.42 42.84 30.33
CA PRO A 338 36.27 42.43 29.49
C PRO A 338 36.12 43.14 28.11
N ALA A 339 35.28 42.53 27.27
CA ALA A 339 34.33 43.11 26.30
C ALA A 339 34.80 43.87 25.02
N LYS A 340 34.52 43.27 23.84
CA LYS A 340 33.55 43.77 22.83
C LYS A 340 33.48 42.86 21.59
N LYS A 341 32.27 42.70 21.03
CA LYS A 341 31.95 42.23 19.66
C LYS A 341 32.85 42.92 18.61
N PRO A 342 33.25 42.28 17.48
CA PRO A 342 32.33 42.11 16.34
C PRO A 342 32.52 40.88 15.42
N GLU A 343 31.44 40.64 14.66
CA GLU A 343 31.26 40.04 13.33
C GLU A 343 32.32 39.19 12.60
N ALA A 344 31.76 38.17 11.92
CA ALA A 344 32.06 37.62 10.60
C ALA A 344 33.45 36.98 10.35
N ARG A 345 33.44 35.67 10.08
CA ARG A 345 34.48 35.00 9.30
C ARG A 345 33.88 34.14 8.20
N GLU A 346 34.22 34.54 6.99
CA GLU A 346 34.22 33.77 5.76
C GLU A 346 34.99 32.45 5.94
N SER A 347 34.50 31.39 5.31
CA SER A 347 35.34 30.27 4.89
C SER A 347 35.20 30.08 3.39
N SER A 348 36.34 30.29 2.75
CA SER A 348 36.70 30.24 1.33
C SER A 348 36.28 28.96 0.60
N ARG A 349 35.78 29.12 -0.63
CA ARG A 349 35.74 28.07 -1.68
C ARG A 349 36.79 28.35 -2.75
N PRO A 350 37.35 27.30 -3.39
CA PRO A 350 38.45 27.45 -4.35
C PRO A 350 37.98 28.12 -5.65
N ALA A 351 38.90 28.89 -6.24
CA ALA A 351 38.70 29.69 -7.44
C ALA A 351 38.41 28.82 -8.68
N ILE A 352 37.39 29.20 -9.43
CA ILE A 352 37.14 28.75 -10.80
C ILE A 352 37.26 29.98 -11.71
N ASP A 353 37.96 29.79 -12.83
CA ASP A 353 38.38 30.81 -13.79
C ASP A 353 37.25 31.74 -14.26
N LYS A 354 37.53 33.04 -14.17
CA LYS A 354 36.69 34.14 -14.65
C LYS A 354 36.99 34.38 -16.13
N ASN A 355 36.28 33.70 -17.04
CA ASN A 355 36.01 34.23 -18.38
C ASN A 355 35.09 33.31 -19.20
N SER A 356 33.77 33.37 -18.92
CA SER A 356 32.68 33.18 -19.91
C SER A 356 31.34 33.09 -19.19
N LEU A 357 30.77 34.22 -18.77
CA LEU A 357 29.37 34.29 -18.30
C LEU A 357 28.62 35.32 -19.13
N PRO A 358 27.54 34.96 -19.85
CA PRO A 358 26.57 35.93 -20.32
C PRO A 358 25.61 36.36 -19.20
N GLN A 359 25.04 37.54 -19.40
CA GLN A 359 24.38 38.44 -18.46
C GLN A 359 22.92 38.06 -18.15
N LYS A 360 22.49 38.31 -16.91
CA LYS A 360 21.09 38.36 -16.38
C LYS A 360 20.24 37.09 -16.59
N PHE A 361 19.54 36.65 -15.54
CA PHE A 361 18.52 35.61 -15.66
C PHE A 361 17.35 36.11 -16.52
N ASP A 362 17.13 35.45 -17.66
CA ASP A 362 15.98 35.61 -18.55
C ASP A 362 15.25 34.26 -18.66
N LEU A 363 13.95 34.29 -18.96
CA LEU A 363 13.09 33.10 -19.09
C LEU A 363 13.60 32.13 -20.17
N ALA A 364 14.39 32.61 -21.14
CA ALA A 364 15.08 31.79 -22.12
C ALA A 364 16.08 30.79 -21.51
N ASN A 365 16.64 31.11 -20.33
CA ASN A 365 17.63 30.27 -19.63
C ASN A 365 16.98 29.29 -18.62
N TRP A 366 15.64 29.27 -18.54
CA TRP A 366 14.90 28.38 -17.66
C TRP A 366 15.16 26.87 -17.89
N PRO A 367 15.29 26.38 -19.14
CA PRO A 367 15.62 24.97 -19.37
C PRO A 367 16.94 24.54 -18.72
N SER A 368 17.95 25.42 -18.71
CA SER A 368 19.24 25.15 -18.06
C SER A 368 19.12 25.07 -16.53
N VAL A 369 18.21 25.84 -15.91
CA VAL A 369 17.89 25.70 -14.47
C VAL A 369 17.23 24.35 -14.18
N ILE A 370 16.30 23.92 -15.04
CA ILE A 370 15.63 22.62 -14.88
C ILE A 370 16.66 21.48 -14.92
N ASP A 371 17.60 21.52 -15.87
CA ASP A 371 18.65 20.50 -15.98
C ASP A 371 19.59 20.48 -14.76
N LEU A 372 19.98 21.65 -14.24
CA LEU A 372 20.78 21.73 -13.01
C LEU A 372 20.04 21.21 -11.76
N VAL A 373 18.71 21.32 -11.72
CA VAL A 373 17.89 20.76 -10.64
C VAL A 373 17.77 19.23 -10.76
N LYS A 374 17.85 18.67 -11.97
CA LYS A 374 17.80 17.21 -12.20
C LYS A 374 18.88 16.48 -11.42
N ASP A 375 20.11 17.01 -11.43
CA ASP A 375 21.28 16.39 -10.81
C ASP A 375 21.25 16.47 -9.27
N LYS A 376 20.55 17.45 -8.70
CA LYS A 376 20.44 17.64 -7.25
C LYS A 376 19.14 17.08 -6.65
N ALA A 377 18.04 17.01 -7.41
CA ALA A 377 16.74 16.56 -6.93
C ALA A 377 15.78 16.11 -8.06
N ALA A 378 15.83 14.81 -8.41
CA ALA A 378 14.97 14.19 -9.44
C ALA A 378 13.45 14.35 -9.19
N SER A 379 13.03 14.45 -7.92
CA SER A 379 11.62 14.62 -7.55
C SER A 379 11.09 16.04 -7.82
N LEU A 380 11.96 17.06 -7.73
CA LEU A 380 11.63 18.46 -8.02
C LEU A 380 11.69 18.75 -9.52
N TYR A 381 12.61 18.11 -10.24
CA TYR A 381 12.72 18.17 -11.70
C TYR A 381 11.39 17.86 -12.40
N THR A 382 10.72 16.77 -12.01
CA THR A 382 9.44 16.34 -12.60
C THR A 382 8.34 17.40 -12.40
N ALA A 383 8.34 18.10 -11.27
CA ALA A 383 7.38 19.17 -11.01
C ALA A 383 7.73 20.46 -11.77
N LEU A 384 9.00 20.87 -11.77
CA LEU A 384 9.47 22.09 -12.45
C LEU A 384 9.31 22.04 -13.97
N ARG A 385 9.42 20.86 -14.58
CA ARG A 385 9.18 20.65 -16.02
C ARG A 385 7.74 20.98 -16.44
N LEU A 386 6.80 20.86 -15.51
CA LEU A 386 5.37 21.16 -15.72
C LEU A 386 5.00 22.59 -15.26
N ALA A 387 5.97 23.37 -14.78
CA ALA A 387 5.76 24.75 -14.39
C ALA A 387 5.85 25.68 -15.61
N ALA A 388 4.92 26.63 -15.70
CA ALA A 388 5.10 27.79 -16.57
C ALA A 388 5.74 28.92 -15.74
N PRO A 389 7.04 29.23 -15.94
CA PRO A 389 7.71 30.29 -15.23
C PRO A 389 7.27 31.67 -15.76
N ASP A 390 7.15 32.63 -14.85
CA ASP A 390 6.90 34.03 -15.16
C ASP A 390 7.80 34.89 -14.27
N LEU A 391 8.46 35.88 -14.86
CA LEU A 391 9.44 36.72 -14.17
C LEU A 391 8.92 38.15 -14.11
N SER A 392 8.67 38.63 -12.90
CA SER A 392 8.25 40.02 -12.64
C SER A 392 9.22 40.68 -11.67
N GLY A 393 10.17 41.46 -12.20
CA GLY A 393 11.23 42.08 -11.40
C GLY A 393 12.11 41.02 -10.71
N ASN A 394 12.13 41.01 -9.38
CA ASN A 394 12.93 40.06 -8.57
C ASN A 394 12.12 38.83 -8.09
N ARG A 395 10.93 38.61 -8.67
CA ARG A 395 10.02 37.53 -8.29
C ARG A 395 9.81 36.56 -9.45
N LEU A 396 10.12 35.29 -9.19
CA LEU A 396 9.87 34.18 -10.10
C LEU A 396 8.59 33.46 -9.67
N THR A 397 7.55 33.58 -10.48
CA THR A 397 6.27 32.93 -10.25
C THR A 397 6.18 31.66 -11.10
N LEU A 398 6.06 30.51 -10.45
CA LEU A 398 5.89 29.21 -11.07
C LEU A 398 4.42 28.85 -11.06
N ARG A 399 3.77 28.88 -12.23
CA ARG A 399 2.36 28.51 -12.38
C ARG A 399 2.22 27.01 -12.64
N PHE A 400 1.37 26.34 -11.87
CA PHE A 400 1.10 24.91 -11.98
C PHE A 400 -0.40 24.67 -12.22
N GLN A 401 -0.72 23.72 -13.08
CA GLN A 401 -2.11 23.34 -13.34
C GLN A 401 -2.76 22.58 -12.18
N PHE A 402 -1.98 21.75 -11.47
CA PHE A 402 -2.48 20.89 -10.41
C PHE A 402 -1.92 21.28 -9.03
N PRO A 403 -2.77 21.31 -7.97
CA PRO A 403 -2.34 21.66 -6.61
C PRO A 403 -1.23 20.75 -6.05
N LEU A 404 -1.13 19.50 -6.51
CA LEU A 404 -0.14 18.54 -6.05
C LEU A 404 1.30 18.98 -6.39
N HIS A 405 1.51 19.51 -7.60
CA HIS A 405 2.84 19.97 -8.04
C HIS A 405 3.21 21.30 -7.38
N GLN A 406 2.22 22.20 -7.22
CA GLN A 406 2.39 23.44 -6.48
C GLN A 406 2.81 23.17 -5.03
N LYS A 407 2.17 22.24 -4.31
CA LYS A 407 2.52 21.91 -2.92
C LYS A 407 3.95 21.39 -2.76
N LYS A 408 4.47 20.62 -3.73
CA LYS A 408 5.84 20.10 -3.71
C LYS A 408 6.88 21.23 -3.79
N ILE A 409 6.68 22.18 -4.70
CA ILE A 409 7.59 23.31 -4.94
C ILE A 409 7.41 24.43 -3.91
N ASN A 410 6.21 24.57 -3.33
CA ASN A 410 5.93 25.62 -2.34
C ASN A 410 6.56 25.35 -0.96
N SER A 411 7.22 24.21 -0.77
CA SER A 411 7.95 23.90 0.47
C SER A 411 9.18 24.82 0.63
N PRO A 412 9.51 25.30 1.85
CA PRO A 412 10.66 26.18 2.08
C PRO A 412 12.00 25.58 1.61
N SER A 413 12.17 24.28 1.80
CA SER A 413 13.37 23.54 1.36
C SER A 413 13.51 23.55 -0.17
N ALA A 414 12.43 23.28 -0.91
CA ALA A 414 12.45 23.31 -2.38
C ALA A 414 12.70 24.72 -2.94
N LYS A 415 12.08 25.75 -2.35
CA LYS A 415 12.32 27.15 -2.76
C LYS A 415 13.76 27.58 -2.53
N ASN A 416 14.35 27.20 -1.38
CA ASN A 416 15.74 27.52 -1.08
C ASN A 416 16.71 26.81 -2.02
N LEU A 417 16.45 25.55 -2.36
CA LEU A 417 17.28 24.78 -3.29
C LEU A 417 17.23 25.34 -4.71
N VAL A 418 16.04 25.66 -5.22
CA VAL A 418 15.90 26.27 -6.56
C VAL A 418 16.50 27.68 -6.57
N GLY A 419 16.30 28.45 -5.48
CA GLY A 419 16.90 29.77 -5.32
C GLY A 419 18.42 29.75 -5.30
N SER A 420 19.04 28.82 -4.57
CA SER A 420 20.50 28.69 -4.52
C SER A 420 21.09 28.22 -5.85
N ILE A 421 20.40 27.36 -6.60
CA ILE A 421 20.84 26.95 -7.95
C ILE A 421 20.80 28.15 -8.92
N ILE A 422 19.78 28.99 -8.85
CA ILE A 422 19.69 30.20 -9.69
C ILE A 422 20.75 31.22 -9.29
N GLU A 423 21.00 31.39 -7.99
CA GLU A 423 22.04 32.28 -7.47
C GLU A 423 23.45 31.79 -7.87
N ASP A 424 23.73 30.49 -7.74
CA ASP A 424 25.00 29.88 -8.12
C ASP A 424 25.25 29.94 -9.63
N ALA A 425 24.21 29.75 -10.46
CA ALA A 425 24.35 29.68 -11.91
C ALA A 425 24.26 31.03 -12.62
N PHE A 426 23.49 31.98 -12.08
CA PHE A 426 23.19 33.26 -12.75
C PHE A 426 23.48 34.50 -11.89
N GLY A 427 23.89 34.34 -10.62
CA GLY A 427 24.26 35.44 -9.74
C GLY A 427 23.10 36.34 -9.30
N VAL A 428 21.85 35.87 -9.41
CA VAL A 428 20.64 36.64 -9.07
C VAL A 428 19.84 35.92 -7.98
N ARG A 429 19.50 36.64 -6.92
CA ARG A 429 18.67 36.13 -5.83
C ARG A 429 17.19 36.45 -6.06
N LEU A 430 16.44 35.47 -6.57
CA LEU A 430 15.01 35.59 -6.85
C LEU A 430 14.14 35.08 -5.70
N VAL A 431 12.99 35.73 -5.48
CA VAL A 431 11.93 35.23 -4.59
C VAL A 431 11.03 34.29 -5.38
N ILE A 432 10.93 33.03 -4.96
CA ILE A 432 10.18 32.00 -5.66
C ILE A 432 8.77 31.84 -5.07
N GLU A 433 7.76 32.05 -5.90
CA GLU A 433 6.35 31.82 -5.56
C GLU A 433 5.74 30.76 -6.48
N ALA A 434 4.92 29.87 -5.92
CA ALA A 434 4.27 28.80 -6.66
C ALA A 434 2.75 28.99 -6.59
N VAL A 435 2.09 29.17 -7.73
CA VAL A 435 0.66 29.49 -7.82
C VAL A 435 -0.06 28.45 -8.68
N VAL A 436 -1.33 28.15 -8.36
CA VAL A 436 -2.17 27.26 -9.17
C VAL A 436 -2.92 28.09 -10.21
N ASP A 437 -2.76 27.76 -11.49
CA ASP A 437 -3.49 28.40 -12.60
C ASP A 437 -4.03 27.33 -13.56
N LYS A 438 -5.35 27.27 -13.71
CA LYS A 438 -6.04 26.28 -14.56
C LYS A 438 -5.88 26.56 -16.06
N SER A 439 -5.33 27.71 -16.44
CA SER A 439 -5.08 28.13 -17.83
C SER A 439 -3.67 27.81 -18.35
N ALA A 440 -2.80 27.21 -17.52
CA ALA A 440 -1.42 26.86 -17.90
C ALA A 440 -1.35 25.76 -19.00
N PRO A 441 -0.37 25.83 -19.93
CA PRO A 441 -0.27 24.92 -21.07
C PRO A 441 -0.04 23.45 -20.67
N ARG A 442 -0.62 22.51 -21.44
CA ARG A 442 -0.60 21.05 -21.17
C ARG A 442 0.73 20.34 -21.49
N HIS A 443 1.68 21.02 -22.13
CA HIS A 443 2.96 20.46 -22.60
C HIS A 443 4.11 21.46 -22.38
N PRO A 444 5.38 20.99 -22.26
CA PRO A 444 6.51 21.85 -21.94
C PRO A 444 6.66 23.00 -22.95
N VAL A 445 6.91 24.20 -22.46
CA VAL A 445 7.15 25.40 -23.27
C VAL A 445 8.40 25.15 -24.14
N LYS A 446 8.22 25.04 -25.47
CA LYS A 446 9.34 25.13 -26.42
C LYS A 446 9.83 26.58 -26.47
N ALA A 447 11.14 26.77 -26.45
CA ALA A 447 11.77 28.07 -26.64
C ALA A 447 11.34 28.69 -27.98
N VAL A 448 10.91 29.95 -27.93
CA VAL A 448 10.58 30.74 -29.13
C VAL A 448 11.90 31.12 -29.82
N SER A 449 12.08 30.67 -31.05
CA SER A 449 13.06 31.24 -31.99
C SER A 449 12.31 32.10 -33.01
N PRO A 450 12.83 33.26 -33.43
CA PRO A 450 12.18 34.09 -34.42
C PRO A 450 12.38 33.54 -35.84
N SER A 451 11.41 33.86 -36.70
CA SER A 451 11.40 33.81 -38.17
C SER A 451 11.21 32.48 -38.94
N GLU A 452 10.17 32.54 -39.78
CA GLU A 452 10.03 32.01 -41.17
C GLU A 452 9.30 30.69 -41.44
N ASN A 453 8.05 30.88 -41.93
CA ASN A 453 7.41 30.28 -43.10
C ASN A 453 7.48 28.76 -43.34
N GLY A 454 6.30 28.15 -43.49
CA GLY A 454 6.14 26.98 -44.35
C GLY A 454 5.15 25.96 -43.84
N GLN A 455 4.18 25.63 -44.69
CA GLN A 455 3.12 24.64 -44.46
C GLN A 455 3.67 23.21 -44.37
N GLY A 456 2.93 22.36 -43.66
CA GLY A 456 2.90 20.91 -43.88
C GLY A 456 3.70 20.10 -42.87
N ASP A 457 2.99 19.24 -42.14
CA ASP A 457 3.23 17.79 -42.03
C ASP A 457 3.00 17.28 -40.59
N GLU A 458 1.73 17.04 -40.25
CA GLU A 458 1.30 16.59 -38.91
C GLU A 458 1.32 15.04 -38.74
N LEU A 459 1.97 14.30 -39.64
CA LEU A 459 1.94 12.82 -39.64
C LEU A 459 3.29 12.12 -39.40
N GLN A 460 4.40 12.83 -39.16
CA GLN A 460 5.70 12.19 -38.89
C GLN A 460 6.12 12.13 -37.41
N SER A 461 5.39 12.76 -36.50
CA SER A 461 5.79 12.90 -35.09
C SER A 461 5.31 11.77 -34.15
N ILE A 462 4.69 10.70 -34.65
CA ILE A 462 4.21 9.58 -33.81
C ILE A 462 5.22 8.40 -33.76
N SER A 463 6.24 8.36 -34.63
CA SER A 463 7.21 7.24 -34.66
C SER A 463 8.44 7.40 -33.75
N ASN A 464 8.60 8.50 -33.01
CA ASN A 464 9.80 8.73 -32.19
C ASN A 464 9.56 8.64 -30.66
N ILE A 465 8.41 8.11 -30.22
CA ILE A 465 8.05 8.00 -28.79
C ILE A 465 8.18 6.57 -28.24
N PHE A 466 8.22 5.54 -29.11
CA PHE A 466 8.53 4.17 -28.70
C PHE A 466 9.92 3.80 -29.18
N GLY A 467 10.79 3.46 -28.22
CA GLY A 467 12.16 3.04 -28.47
C GLY A 467 12.25 1.85 -29.42
N ALA A 468 13.33 1.83 -30.18
CA ALA A 468 13.71 0.78 -31.10
C ALA A 468 13.50 -0.62 -30.50
N ALA A 469 12.53 -1.34 -31.04
CA ALA A 469 12.50 -2.79 -30.95
C ALA A 469 13.42 -3.32 -32.07
N GLU A 470 14.53 -3.94 -31.68
CA GLU A 470 15.37 -4.72 -32.58
C GLU A 470 14.54 -5.82 -33.20
N VAL A 471 14.40 -5.76 -34.53
CA VAL A 471 13.92 -6.86 -35.36
C VAL A 471 15.12 -7.79 -35.54
N LEU A 472 15.10 -8.95 -34.88
CA LEU A 472 15.99 -10.05 -35.19
C LEU A 472 15.45 -10.78 -36.41
N GLU A 473 16.05 -10.53 -37.58
CA GLU A 473 16.01 -11.43 -38.73
C GLU A 473 17.26 -12.32 -38.69
N SER A 474 17.07 -13.62 -38.39
CA SER A 474 17.81 -14.80 -38.90
C SER A 474 17.32 -16.05 -38.17
#